data_AF-A0A9C9GK14-F1
#
_entry.id   AF-A0A9C9GK14-F1
#
_cell.length_a   1.000
_cell.length_b   1.000
_cell.length_c   1.000
_cell.angle_alpha   90.00
_cell.angle_beta   90.00
_cell.angle_gamma   90.00
#
_symmetry.space_group_name_H-M   'P 1'
#
loop_
_entity.id
_entity.type
_entity.pdbx_description
1 polymer ?
#
loop_
_entity_poly.entity_id
_entity_poly.type
_entity_poly.pdbx_seq_one_letter_code
_entity_poly.pdbx_strand_id
1 'polypeptide(L)'
;MTSRKNSKRKKTPSLELRIRVLSAVDYAPGNSIRERIKSVATRTFSDAQTGMEYRFTWRTISTWLYRYKKNGITTLDNKTRADKNAYRKVQANELAQAINEIIPTLSKNKVGVIPKMTLYRLLLQRNYFQRSQLSQTSFY
;
A
#
# COMPACT_ATOMS: atom_id res chain seq x y z
N MET A 1 3.18 -21.20 -28.96
CA MET A 1 2.49 -19.91 -28.81
C MET A 1 2.22 -19.67 -27.32
N THR A 2 2.80 -18.57 -26.80
CA THR A 2 2.55 -17.88 -25.52
C THR A 2 2.50 -18.68 -24.20
N SER A 3 3.66 -18.67 -23.52
CA SER A 3 3.82 -18.92 -22.08
C SER A 3 2.88 -18.06 -21.24
N ARG A 4 1.93 -18.69 -20.54
CA ARG A 4 1.03 -18.04 -19.59
C ARG A 4 1.81 -17.79 -18.30
N LYS A 5 2.49 -16.65 -18.21
CA LYS A 5 3.22 -16.22 -17.01
C LYS A 5 2.27 -16.29 -15.81
N ASN A 6 2.65 -17.09 -14.81
CA ASN A 6 1.94 -17.24 -13.55
C ASN A 6 2.14 -15.95 -12.72
N SER A 7 1.35 -14.91 -13.06
CA SER A 7 1.35 -13.63 -12.38
C SER A 7 0.80 -13.82 -10.96
N LYS A 8 1.58 -13.44 -9.93
CA LYS A 8 1.12 -13.33 -8.55
C LYS A 8 -0.31 -12.76 -8.52
N ARG A 9 -1.25 -13.49 -7.91
CA ARG A 9 -2.67 -13.13 -7.84
C ARG A 9 -2.81 -11.73 -7.22
N LYS A 10 -3.08 -10.72 -8.04
CA LYS A 10 -3.32 -9.35 -7.56
C LYS A 10 -4.66 -9.33 -6.84
N LYS A 11 -4.63 -9.25 -5.51
CA LYS A 11 -5.86 -9.13 -4.69
C LYS A 11 -6.66 -7.85 -4.98
N THR A 12 -6.10 -6.87 -5.70
CA THR A 12 -6.78 -5.63 -6.05
C THR A 12 -7.59 -5.78 -7.33
N PRO A 13 -8.86 -5.34 -7.35
CA PRO A 13 -9.69 -5.42 -8.55
C PRO A 13 -9.13 -4.54 -9.66
N SER A 14 -9.17 -5.05 -10.90
CA SER A 14 -8.78 -4.35 -12.12
C SER A 14 -9.63 -3.11 -12.36
N LEU A 15 -9.11 -2.14 -13.12
CA LEU A 15 -9.84 -0.93 -13.48
C LEU A 15 -11.11 -1.26 -14.28
N GLU A 16 -10.99 -2.19 -15.23
CA GLU A 16 -12.11 -2.69 -16.05
C GLU A 16 -13.25 -3.24 -15.18
N LEU A 17 -12.91 -4.01 -14.14
CA LEU A 17 -13.90 -4.53 -13.21
C LEU A 17 -14.65 -3.41 -12.48
N ARG A 18 -13.94 -2.35 -12.05
CA ARG A 18 -14.56 -1.19 -11.39
C ARG A 18 -15.52 -0.46 -12.33
N ILE A 19 -15.13 -0.28 -13.59
CA ILE A 19 -15.99 0.35 -14.60
C ILE A 19 -17.22 -0.49 -14.86
N ARG A 20 -17.07 -1.82 -15.00
CA ARG A 20 -18.20 -2.75 -15.16
C ARG A 20 -19.16 -2.71 -13.98
N VAL A 21 -18.65 -2.58 -12.76
CA VAL A 21 -19.48 -2.41 -11.56
C VAL A 21 -20.24 -1.09 -11.60
N LEU A 22 -19.60 0.00 -12.02
CA LEU A 22 -20.26 1.31 -12.16
C LEU A 22 -21.33 1.31 -13.26
N SER A 23 -21.05 0.73 -14.43
CA SER A 23 -22.05 0.59 -15.49
C SER A 23 -23.22 -0.29 -15.04
N ALA A 24 -22.97 -1.33 -14.23
CA ALA A 24 -24.05 -2.12 -13.65
C ALA A 24 -24.97 -1.31 -12.72
N VAL A 25 -24.47 -0.25 -12.05
CA VAL A 25 -25.31 0.68 -11.29
C VAL A 25 -26.22 1.47 -12.24
N ASP A 26 -25.72 1.83 -13.43
CA ASP A 26 -26.47 2.60 -14.43
C ASP A 26 -27.69 1.84 -14.99
N TYR A 27 -27.68 0.51 -14.98
CA TYR A 27 -28.82 -0.31 -15.43
C TYR A 27 -29.53 -1.06 -14.30
N ALA A 28 -29.14 -0.85 -13.03
CA ALA A 28 -29.75 -1.53 -11.90
C ALA A 28 -31.17 -1.01 -11.59
N PRO A 29 -32.06 -1.86 -11.08
CA PRO A 29 -33.40 -1.44 -10.64
C PRO A 29 -33.30 -0.60 -9.36
N GLY A 30 -34.19 0.40 -9.24
CA GLY A 30 -34.32 1.28 -8.08
C GLY A 30 -34.56 2.74 -8.48
N ASN A 31 -35.36 3.44 -7.68
CA ASN A 31 -35.72 4.83 -7.94
C ASN A 31 -34.62 5.79 -7.48
N SER A 32 -33.81 5.37 -6.51
CA SER A 32 -32.66 6.13 -6.02
C SER A 32 -31.33 5.49 -6.41
N ILE A 33 -30.29 6.31 -6.60
CA ILE A 33 -28.91 5.84 -6.79
C ILE A 33 -28.49 4.90 -5.65
N ARG A 34 -28.96 5.16 -4.42
CA ARG A 34 -28.65 4.34 -3.25
C ARG A 34 -29.26 2.95 -3.35
N GLU A 35 -30.50 2.82 -3.80
CA GLU A 35 -31.14 1.52 -4.06
C GLU A 35 -30.41 0.75 -5.15
N ARG A 36 -30.07 1.42 -6.25
CA ARG A 36 -29.33 0.83 -7.38
C ARG A 36 -27.97 0.28 -6.92
N ILE A 37 -27.23 1.04 -6.12
CA ILE A 37 -25.97 0.58 -5.52
C ILE A 37 -26.18 -0.63 -4.61
N LYS A 38 -27.23 -0.64 -3.77
CA LYS A 38 -27.54 -1.78 -2.90
C LYS A 38 -27.88 -3.04 -3.71
N SER A 39 -28.64 -2.89 -4.79
CA SER A 39 -28.96 -3.97 -5.73
C SER A 39 -27.70 -4.53 -6.40
N VAL A 40 -26.77 -3.66 -6.82
CA VAL A 40 -25.50 -4.10 -7.42
C VAL A 40 -24.59 -4.80 -6.41
N ALA A 41 -24.60 -4.38 -5.13
CA ALA A 41 -23.78 -4.98 -4.09
C ALA A 41 -24.15 -6.45 -3.75
N THR A 42 -25.32 -6.93 -4.17
CA THR A 42 -25.69 -8.34 -4.01
C THR A 42 -25.11 -9.23 -5.11
N ARG A 43 -24.67 -8.63 -6.24
CA ARG A 43 -24.12 -9.34 -7.39
C ARG A 43 -22.65 -9.68 -7.21
N THR A 44 -22.22 -10.75 -7.86
CA THR A 44 -20.82 -11.16 -7.97
C THR A 44 -20.28 -10.75 -9.35
N PHE A 45 -19.05 -10.26 -9.38
CA PHE A 45 -18.38 -9.81 -10.60
C PHE A 45 -17.10 -10.62 -10.82
N SER A 46 -16.95 -11.20 -12.00
CA SER A 46 -15.72 -11.87 -12.41
C SER A 46 -14.79 -10.92 -13.15
N ASP A 47 -13.51 -10.94 -12.79
CA ASP A 47 -12.46 -10.22 -13.49
C ASP A 47 -11.92 -11.07 -14.64
N ALA A 48 -12.00 -10.55 -15.86
CA ALA A 48 -11.57 -11.28 -17.06
C ALA A 48 -10.06 -11.54 -17.08
N GLN A 49 -9.27 -10.66 -16.47
CA GLN A 49 -7.81 -10.74 -16.48
C GLN A 49 -7.28 -11.75 -15.46
N THR A 50 -7.90 -11.81 -14.29
CA THR A 50 -7.43 -12.65 -13.17
C THR A 50 -8.28 -13.92 -12.96
N GLY A 51 -9.47 -13.99 -13.55
CA GLY A 51 -10.42 -15.07 -13.34
C GLY A 51 -11.01 -15.12 -11.92
N MET A 52 -10.78 -14.08 -11.11
CA MET A 52 -11.26 -14.03 -9.73
C MET A 52 -12.65 -13.41 -9.65
N GLU A 53 -13.45 -13.95 -8.74
CA GLU A 53 -14.76 -13.42 -8.40
C GLU A 53 -14.67 -12.43 -7.25
N TYR A 54 -15.37 -11.32 -7.39
CA TYR A 54 -15.42 -10.25 -6.43
C TYR A 54 -16.86 -9.91 -6.09
N ARG A 55 -17.11 -9.74 -4.79
CA ARG A 55 -18.34 -9.13 -4.28
C ARG A 55 -17.98 -7.87 -3.52
N PHE A 56 -18.53 -6.74 -3.94
CA PHE A 56 -18.24 -5.44 -3.34
C PHE A 56 -19.38 -5.00 -2.42
N THR A 57 -19.02 -4.36 -1.30
CA THR A 57 -20.03 -3.75 -0.42
C THR A 57 -20.57 -2.48 -1.06
N TRP A 58 -21.80 -2.10 -0.68
CA TRP A 58 -22.43 -0.87 -1.16
C TRP A 58 -21.59 0.38 -0.84
N ARG A 59 -20.83 0.40 0.26
CA ARG A 59 -19.93 1.50 0.63
C ARG A 59 -18.78 1.65 -0.38
N THR A 60 -18.18 0.53 -0.79
CA THR A 60 -17.11 0.51 -1.80
C THR A 60 -17.62 1.06 -3.13
N ILE A 61 -18.77 0.56 -3.59
CA ILE A 61 -19.39 1.00 -4.87
C ILE A 61 -19.75 2.48 -4.80
N SER A 62 -20.35 2.95 -3.70
CA SER A 62 -20.68 4.37 -3.53
C SER A 62 -19.46 5.28 -3.58
N THR A 63 -18.33 4.84 -3.00
CA THR A 63 -17.07 5.58 -3.03
C THR A 63 -16.53 5.69 -4.46
N TRP A 64 -16.58 4.60 -5.22
CA TRP A 64 -16.16 4.61 -6.63
C TRP A 64 -17.06 5.52 -7.47
N LEU A 65 -18.37 5.45 -7.30
CA LEU A 65 -19.31 6.29 -8.03
C LEU A 65 -19.08 7.79 -7.75
N TYR A 66 -18.89 8.16 -6.49
CA TYR A 66 -18.57 9.54 -6.12
C TYR A 66 -17.27 10.03 -6.77
N ARG A 67 -16.20 9.23 -6.67
CA ARG A 67 -14.89 9.58 -7.26
C ARG A 67 -14.97 9.70 -8.78
N TYR A 68 -15.68 8.77 -9.43
CA TYR A 68 -15.91 8.80 -10.87
C TYR A 68 -16.68 10.04 -11.30
N LYS A 69 -17.78 10.39 -10.61
CA LYS A 69 -18.54 11.60 -10.92
C LYS A 69 -17.74 12.89 -10.71
N LYS A 70 -16.86 12.93 -9.72
CA LYS A 70 -16.08 14.13 -9.39
C LYS A 70 -14.87 14.33 -10.31
N ASN A 71 -14.14 13.26 -10.58
CA ASN A 71 -12.80 13.34 -11.17
C ASN A 71 -12.62 12.43 -12.41
N GLY A 72 -13.68 11.75 -12.85
CA GLY A 72 -13.63 10.82 -13.97
C GLY A 72 -12.87 9.52 -13.67
N ILE A 73 -12.53 8.82 -14.75
CA ILE A 73 -11.93 7.48 -14.74
C ILE A 73 -10.54 7.42 -14.12
N THR A 74 -9.78 8.53 -14.16
CA THR A 74 -8.38 8.60 -13.70
C THR A 74 -8.22 8.32 -12.20
N THR A 75 -9.28 8.51 -11.41
CA THR A 75 -9.27 8.28 -9.96
C THR A 75 -9.76 6.89 -9.54
N LEU A 76 -10.24 6.10 -10.50
CA LEU A 76 -10.59 4.70 -10.28
C LEU A 76 -9.37 3.80 -10.32
N ASP A 77 -8.23 4.25 -10.85
CA ASP A 77 -7.00 3.49 -10.79
C ASP A 77 -6.27 3.69 -9.46
N ASN A 78 -5.57 2.66 -9.00
CA ASN A 78 -4.78 2.71 -7.79
C ASN A 78 -3.47 3.46 -8.08
N LYS A 79 -3.51 4.80 -7.95
CA LYS A 79 -2.27 5.59 -8.01
C LYS A 79 -1.33 5.17 -6.88
N THR A 80 -0.07 4.92 -7.23
CA THR A 80 0.97 4.76 -6.22
C THR A 80 1.03 6.04 -5.38
N ARG A 81 1.12 5.88 -4.07
CA ARG A 81 1.39 7.00 -3.18
C ARG A 81 2.62 7.76 -3.68
N ALA A 82 2.52 9.09 -3.76
CA ALA A 82 3.61 9.93 -4.25
C ALA A 82 4.88 9.80 -3.38
N ASP A 83 4.69 9.57 -2.09
CA ASP A 83 5.76 9.36 -1.11
C ASP A 83 6.20 7.89 -1.00
N LYS A 84 5.77 7.01 -1.90
CA LYS A 84 6.18 5.60 -1.86
C LYS A 84 7.69 5.50 -2.08
N ASN A 85 8.39 4.93 -1.10
CA ASN A 85 9.85 4.84 -1.04
C ASN A 85 10.58 6.19 -0.91
N ALA A 86 9.85 7.29 -0.70
CA ALA A 86 10.45 8.58 -0.38
C ALA A 86 10.62 8.67 1.14
N TYR A 87 11.87 8.64 1.60
CA TYR A 87 12.19 8.86 3.01
C TYR A 87 12.33 10.36 3.27
N ARG A 88 11.62 10.88 4.29
CA ARG A 88 11.63 12.33 4.59
C ARG A 88 12.94 12.83 5.20
N LYS A 89 13.71 11.97 5.87
CA LYS A 89 14.81 12.40 6.75
C LYS A 89 16.13 11.64 6.59
N VAL A 90 16.08 10.34 6.32
CA VAL A 90 17.26 9.47 6.19
C VAL A 90 16.99 8.43 5.13
N GLN A 91 17.91 8.25 4.19
CA GLN A 91 17.80 7.17 3.21
C GLN A 91 18.17 5.83 3.86
N ALA A 92 17.45 4.76 3.51
CA ALA A 92 17.72 3.44 4.07
C ALA A 92 19.17 2.96 3.80
N ASN A 93 19.74 3.35 2.65
CA ASN A 93 21.10 2.99 2.25
C ASN A 93 22.16 3.66 3.14
N GLU A 94 22.00 4.96 3.42
CA GLU A 94 22.90 5.72 4.30
C GLU A 94 22.90 5.14 5.72
N LEU A 95 21.71 4.81 6.23
CA LEU A 95 21.56 4.16 7.53
C LEU A 95 22.22 2.78 7.56
N ALA A 96 22.04 1.97 6.52
CA ALA A 96 22.65 0.65 6.43
C ALA A 96 24.19 0.73 6.42
N GLN A 97 24.76 1.68 5.68
CA GLN A 97 26.20 1.91 5.66
C GLN A 97 26.75 2.29 7.04
N ALA A 98 26.16 3.30 7.69
CA ALA A 98 26.59 3.74 9.02
C ALA A 98 26.46 2.61 10.07
N ILE A 99 25.42 1.79 9.98
CA ILE A 99 25.25 0.62 10.85
C ILE A 99 26.38 -0.40 10.60
N ASN A 100 26.69 -0.70 9.35
CA ASN A 100 27.76 -1.65 9.00
C ASN A 100 29.14 -1.19 9.48
N GLU A 101 29.41 0.12 9.51
CA GLU A 101 30.66 0.69 10.02
C GLU A 101 30.75 0.64 11.56
N ILE A 102 29.62 0.71 12.27
CA ILE A 102 29.59 0.73 13.74
C ILE A 102 29.50 -0.68 14.34
N ILE A 103 28.78 -1.61 13.71
CA ILE A 103 28.60 -2.99 14.21
C ILE A 103 29.92 -3.65 14.63
N PRO A 104 31.02 -3.58 13.84
CA PRO A 104 32.30 -4.19 14.22
C PRO A 104 32.90 -3.64 15.52
N THR A 105 32.55 -2.41 15.89
CA THR A 105 33.04 -1.74 17.10
C THR A 105 32.19 -2.02 18.34
N LEU A 106 31.05 -2.72 18.18
CA LEU A 106 30.14 -3.07 19.26
C LEU A 106 30.39 -4.51 19.74
N SER A 107 30.50 -4.68 21.06
CA SER A 107 30.46 -6.00 21.67
C SER A 107 29.01 -6.49 21.82
N LYS A 108 28.84 -7.81 21.75
CA LYS A 108 27.56 -8.47 22.02
C LYS A 108 27.29 -8.49 23.52
N ASN A 109 26.02 -8.39 23.91
CA ASN A 109 25.62 -8.57 25.31
C ASN A 109 25.73 -10.04 25.74
N LYS A 110 25.46 -10.32 27.03
CA LYS A 110 25.45 -11.69 27.61
C LYS A 110 24.58 -12.70 26.84
N VAL A 111 23.56 -12.23 26.11
CA VAL A 111 22.63 -13.04 25.30
C VAL A 111 23.07 -13.15 23.83
N GLY A 112 24.23 -12.58 23.46
CA GLY A 112 24.77 -12.63 22.10
C GLY A 112 24.19 -11.61 21.12
N VAL A 113 23.36 -10.68 21.58
CA VAL A 113 22.69 -9.64 20.76
C VAL A 113 23.39 -8.29 20.90
N ILE A 114 23.48 -7.53 19.80
CA ILE A 114 23.99 -6.16 19.82
C ILE A 114 22.94 -5.24 20.47
N PRO A 115 23.28 -4.50 21.54
CA PRO A 115 22.33 -3.58 22.15
C PRO A 115 21.95 -2.42 21.22
N LYS A 116 20.70 -2.42 20.76
CA LYS A 116 20.15 -1.43 19.82
C LYS A 116 20.27 0.03 20.31
N MET A 117 20.07 0.26 21.61
CA MET A 117 20.25 1.60 22.21
C MET A 117 21.70 2.08 22.17
N THR A 118 22.66 1.17 22.32
CA THR A 118 24.09 1.51 22.21
C THR A 118 24.45 1.84 20.77
N LEU A 119 23.90 1.10 19.80
CA LEU A 119 24.03 1.42 18.38
C LEU A 119 23.50 2.82 18.06
N TYR A 120 22.31 3.17 18.53
CA TYR A 120 21.74 4.53 18.37
C TYR A 120 22.65 5.61 18.95
N ARG A 121 23.17 5.43 20.17
CA ARG A 121 24.06 6.41 20.80
C ARG A 121 25.36 6.59 20.03
N LEU A 122 25.95 5.50 19.53
CA LEU A 122 27.17 5.57 18.72
C LEU A 122 26.95 6.24 17.36
N LEU A 123 25.80 5.99 16.72
CA LEU A 123 25.43 6.65 15.46
C LEU A 123 25.39 8.18 15.62
N LEU A 124 24.86 8.66 16.75
CA LEU A 124 24.86 10.10 17.07
C LEU A 124 26.26 10.60 17.47
N GLN A 125 26.99 9.83 18.29
CA GLN A 125 28.31 10.23 18.80
C GLN A 125 29.36 10.37 17.69
N ARG A 126 29.32 9.50 16.67
CA ARG A 126 30.20 9.58 15.49
C ARG A 126 29.69 10.55 14.42
N ASN A 127 28.65 11.32 14.72
CA ASN A 127 28.06 12.30 13.82
C ASN A 127 27.54 11.73 12.48
N TYR A 128 27.19 10.44 12.42
CA TYR A 128 26.55 9.88 11.22
C TYR A 128 25.14 10.44 11.03
N PHE A 129 24.43 10.71 12.14
CA PHE A 129 23.08 11.26 12.11
C PHE A 129 22.84 12.23 13.26
N GLN A 130 21.86 13.11 13.07
CA GLN A 130 21.34 13.99 14.12
C GLN A 130 20.08 13.41 14.76
N ARG A 131 19.77 13.84 16.00
CA ARG A 131 18.51 13.48 16.69
C ARG A 131 17.24 13.90 15.92
N SER A 132 17.33 14.94 15.10
CA SER A 132 16.25 15.39 14.23
C SER A 132 15.95 14.39 13.11
N GLN A 133 16.94 13.58 12.71
CA GLN A 133 16.89 12.64 11.59
C GLN A 133 16.48 11.22 12.02
N LEU A 134 16.95 10.74 13.18
CA LEU A 134 16.62 9.42 13.72
C LEU A 134 15.96 9.53 15.11
N SER A 135 14.79 8.90 15.24
CA SER A 135 14.13 8.77 16.55
C SER A 135 14.76 7.66 17.37
N GLN A 136 14.93 7.89 18.67
CA GLN A 136 15.35 6.86 19.62
C GLN A 136 14.38 5.65 19.63
N THR A 137 13.08 5.89 19.48
CA THR A 137 12.07 4.81 19.49
C THR A 137 12.21 3.83 18.33
N SER A 138 12.91 4.20 17.26
CA SER A 138 13.22 3.30 16.15
C SER A 138 14.22 2.21 16.53
N PHE A 139 14.90 2.33 17.67
CA PHE A 139 15.93 1.41 18.16
C PHE A 139 15.52 0.66 19.46
N TYR A 140 14.22 0.65 19.81
CA TYR A 140 13.70 -0.26 20.86
C TYR A 140 13.55 -1.69 20.34
#